data_AF-A0A933IU93-F1
#
_entry.id   AF-A0A933IU93-F1
#
_cell.length_a   1.000
_cell.length_b   1.000
_cell.length_c   1.000
_cell.angle_alpha   90.00
_cell.angle_beta   90.00
_cell.angle_gamma   90.00
#
_symmetry.space_group_name_H-M   'P 1'
#
loop_
_entity.id
_entity.type
_entity.pdbx_description
1 polymer ?
#
loop_
_entity_poly.entity_id
_entity_poly.type
_entity_poly.pdbx_seq_one_letter_code
_entity_poly.pdbx_strand_id
1 'polypeptide(L)'
;MSKRAIFDKKNILVAGGAGFIGSHLCDRLVENNKVICLDNFSTGDERNIDHLLSDPNFEFIKHDIAEPINLEKLPELQKFKIEFQGIQEIYNLACPTS
;
A
#
# COMPACT_ATOMS: atom_id res chain seq x y z
N MET A 1 15.76 13.07 27.52
CA MET A 1 14.58 12.20 27.36
C MET A 1 14.71 11.48 26.02
N SER A 2 14.77 10.15 26.03
CA SER A 2 14.82 9.34 24.81
C SER A 2 13.55 9.61 23.99
N LYS A 3 13.70 10.05 22.73
CA LYS A 3 12.61 10.13 21.76
C LYS A 3 12.16 8.68 21.48
N ARG A 4 11.23 8.17 22.29
CA ARG A 4 10.48 6.97 21.94
C ARG A 4 9.72 7.32 20.65
N ALA A 5 10.08 6.72 19.53
CA ALA A 5 9.27 6.80 18.33
C ALA A 5 7.90 6.20 18.69
N ILE A 6 6.88 7.05 18.74
CA ILE A 6 5.50 6.59 18.83
C ILE A 6 5.18 6.10 17.41
N PHE A 7 5.27 4.79 17.20
CA PHE A 7 4.75 4.18 15.99
C PHE A 7 3.22 4.27 16.05
N ASP A 8 2.65 4.89 15.02
CA ASP A 8 1.20 4.99 14.81
C ASP A 8 0.68 3.64 14.27
N LYS A 9 -0.40 3.63 13.50
CA LYS A 9 -0.75 2.53 12.59
C LYS A 9 0.47 2.11 11.74
N LYS A 10 0.60 0.80 11.52
CA LYS A 10 1.64 0.23 10.63
C LYS A 10 1.42 0.69 9.20
N ASN A 11 2.51 0.97 8.50
CA ASN A 11 2.56 1.12 7.06
C ASN A 11 2.76 -0.27 6.42
N ILE A 12 1.81 -0.69 5.61
CA ILE A 12 1.79 -1.99 4.95
C ILE A 12 1.75 -1.80 3.44
N LEU A 13 2.68 -2.42 2.73
CA LEU A 13 2.71 -2.44 1.27
C LEU A 13 2.06 -3.72 0.75
N VAL A 14 1.09 -3.59 -0.15
CA VAL A 14 0.45 -4.72 -0.84
C VAL A 14 0.74 -4.59 -2.33
N ALA A 15 1.66 -5.41 -2.85
CA ALA A 15 1.92 -5.50 -4.29
C ALA A 15 0.89 -6.45 -4.93
N GLY A 16 0.33 -6.07 -6.08
CA GLY A 16 -0.84 -6.76 -6.65
C GLY A 16 -2.13 -6.45 -5.90
N GLY A 17 -2.18 -5.31 -5.20
CA GLY A 17 -3.28 -4.95 -4.29
C GLY A 17 -4.60 -4.64 -4.97
N ALA A 18 -4.63 -4.46 -6.30
CA ALA A 18 -5.87 -4.28 -7.07
C ALA A 18 -6.36 -5.58 -7.74
N GLY A 19 -5.69 -6.70 -7.51
CA GLY A 19 -6.19 -8.03 -7.89
C GLY A 19 -7.32 -8.53 -6.98
N PHE A 20 -7.89 -9.71 -7.29
CA PHE A 20 -9.00 -10.29 -6.54
C PHE A 20 -8.67 -10.52 -5.05
N ILE A 21 -7.58 -11.23 -4.75
CA ILE A 21 -7.15 -11.47 -3.36
C ILE A 21 -6.56 -10.20 -2.74
N GLY A 22 -5.81 -9.43 -3.54
CA GLY A 22 -5.14 -8.22 -3.09
C GLY A 22 -6.11 -7.18 -2.55
N SER A 23 -7.21 -6.92 -3.25
CA SER A 23 -8.21 -5.94 -2.86
C SER A 23 -8.93 -6.31 -1.56
N HIS A 24 -9.33 -7.58 -1.41
CA HIS A 24 -9.93 -8.07 -0.16
C HIS A 24 -8.93 -8.03 1.02
N LEU A 25 -7.64 -8.24 0.76
CA LEU A 25 -6.62 -8.06 1.77
C LEU A 25 -6.48 -6.58 2.16
N CYS A 26 -6.48 -5.68 1.17
CA CYS A 26 -6.48 -4.24 1.41
C CYS A 26 -7.68 -3.81 2.28
N ASP A 27 -8.89 -4.29 1.98
CA ASP A 27 -10.11 -4.05 2.78
C ASP A 27 -9.89 -4.41 4.25
N ARG A 28 -9.32 -5.58 4.51
CA ARG A 28 -9.12 -6.05 5.88
C ARG A 28 -8.05 -5.28 6.61
N LEU A 29 -6.97 -4.91 5.91
CA LEU A 29 -5.80 -4.26 6.50
C LEU A 29 -6.06 -2.79 6.83
N VAL A 30 -6.82 -2.06 5.99
CA VAL A 30 -7.03 -0.61 6.12
C VAL A 30 -7.76 -0.23 7.41
N GLU A 31 -8.60 -1.14 7.94
CA GLU A 31 -9.33 -0.94 9.20
C GLU A 31 -8.41 -0.50 10.36
N ASN A 32 -7.19 -1.05 10.43
CA ASN A 32 -6.27 -0.84 11.54
C ASN A 32 -4.87 -0.36 11.12
N ASN A 33 -4.60 -0.28 9.82
CA ASN A 33 -3.27 0.02 9.29
C ASN A 33 -3.34 1.09 8.18
N LYS A 34 -2.18 1.60 7.77
CA LYS A 34 -2.01 2.40 6.56
C LYS A 34 -1.60 1.46 5.44
N VAL A 35 -2.40 1.38 4.39
CA VAL A 35 -2.23 0.44 3.29
C VAL A 35 -1.78 1.19 2.05
N ILE A 36 -0.66 0.75 1.49
CA ILE A 36 -0.13 1.20 0.21
C ILE A 36 -0.41 0.09 -0.78
N CYS A 37 -1.38 0.29 -1.65
CA CYS A 37 -1.70 -0.63 -2.73
C CYS A 37 -0.80 -0.29 -3.92
N LEU A 38 0.09 -1.21 -4.29
CA LEU A 38 0.97 -1.08 -5.45
C LEU A 38 0.49 -2.04 -6.55
N ASP A 39 0.07 -1.50 -7.69
CA ASP A 39 -0.43 -2.32 -8.80
C ASP A 39 -0.25 -1.59 -10.14
N ASN A 40 -0.10 -2.33 -11.24
CA ASN A 40 -0.03 -1.75 -12.58
C ASN A 40 -1.30 -2.04 -13.43
N PHE A 41 -2.28 -2.74 -12.86
CA PHE A 41 -3.49 -3.24 -13.51
C PHE A 41 -3.23 -4.19 -14.69
N SER A 42 -2.14 -4.95 -14.67
CA SER A 42 -1.86 -5.95 -15.71
C SER A 42 -2.97 -7.02 -15.80
N THR A 43 -3.39 -7.54 -14.63
CA THR A 43 -4.52 -8.49 -14.49
C THR A 43 -5.60 -8.01 -13.51
N GLY A 44 -5.31 -6.96 -12.73
CA GLY A 44 -6.24 -6.33 -11.79
C GLY A 44 -7.20 -5.35 -12.45
N ASP A 45 -8.17 -4.86 -11.68
CA ASP A 45 -9.18 -3.90 -12.13
C ASP A 45 -9.32 -2.78 -11.10
N GLU A 46 -9.38 -1.53 -11.54
CA GLU A 46 -9.53 -0.35 -10.69
C GLU A 46 -10.79 -0.44 -9.81
N ARG A 47 -11.87 -1.05 -10.35
CA ARG A 47 -13.14 -1.26 -9.63
C ARG A 47 -12.99 -2.08 -8.34
N ASN A 48 -11.92 -2.86 -8.21
CA ASN A 48 -11.66 -3.65 -7.01
C ASN A 48 -11.20 -2.78 -5.83
N ILE A 49 -10.75 -1.55 -6.07
CA ILE A 49 -10.22 -0.65 -5.03
C ILE A 49 -10.92 0.72 -4.98
N ASP A 50 -11.86 1.00 -5.90
CA ASP A 50 -12.60 2.28 -5.98
C ASP A 50 -13.17 2.74 -4.64
N HIS A 51 -13.74 1.81 -3.86
CA HIS A 51 -14.31 2.12 -2.54
C HIS A 51 -13.26 2.49 -1.50
N LEU A 52 -12.02 2.03 -1.66
CA LEU A 52 -10.90 2.32 -0.77
C LEU A 52 -10.22 3.66 -1.07
N LEU A 53 -10.38 4.21 -2.28
CA LEU A 53 -9.70 5.47 -2.68
C LEU A 53 -10.07 6.68 -1.81
N SER A 54 -11.21 6.61 -1.09
CA SER A 54 -11.64 7.66 -0.16
C SER A 54 -11.15 7.46 1.28
N ASP A 55 -10.55 6.31 1.61
CA ASP A 55 -10.06 6.05 2.97
C ASP A 55 -8.72 6.79 3.22
N PRO A 56 -8.61 7.61 4.29
CA PRO A 56 -7.39 8.35 4.57
C PRO A 56 -6.18 7.45 4.90
N ASN A 57 -6.41 6.19 5.27
CA ASN A 57 -5.40 5.20 5.54
C ASN A 57 -5.09 4.33 4.31
N PHE A 58 -5.70 4.57 3.16
CA PHE A 58 -5.37 3.90 1.91
C PHE A 58 -4.64 4.86 0.97
N GLU A 59 -3.70 4.35 0.19
CA GLU A 59 -3.10 5.06 -0.94
C GLU A 59 -2.81 4.07 -2.05
N PHE A 60 -3.18 4.43 -3.28
CA PHE A 60 -2.92 3.62 -4.46
C PHE A 60 -1.74 4.21 -5.26
N ILE A 61 -0.76 3.38 -5.55
CA ILE A 61 0.41 3.73 -6.35
C ILE A 61 0.40 2.87 -7.62
N LYS A 62 0.16 3.52 -8.76
CA LYS A 62 0.25 2.84 -10.05
C LYS A 62 1.70 2.60 -10.43
N HIS A 63 2.19 1.38 -10.30
CA HIS A 63 3.60 1.05 -10.56
C HIS A 63 3.79 -0.44 -10.87
N ASP A 64 4.77 -0.73 -11.73
CA ASP A 64 5.20 -2.10 -12.00
C ASP A 64 6.21 -2.56 -10.93
N ILE A 65 5.87 -3.59 -10.16
CA ILE A 65 6.73 -4.11 -9.09
C ILE A 65 8.11 -4.61 -9.60
N ALA A 66 8.25 -4.94 -10.88
CA ALA A 66 9.53 -5.32 -11.48
C ALA A 66 10.49 -4.12 -11.62
N GLU A 67 9.96 -2.89 -11.63
CA GLU A 67 10.74 -1.66 -11.74
C GLU A 67 11.11 -1.10 -10.36
N PRO A 68 12.32 -0.53 -10.18
CA PRO A 68 12.72 0.09 -8.93
C PRO A 68 11.77 1.23 -8.52
N ILE A 69 11.44 1.29 -7.22
CA ILE A 69 10.62 2.35 -6.64
C ILE A 69 11.25 2.90 -5.36
N ASN A 70 11.16 4.21 -5.17
CA ASN A 70 11.53 4.87 -3.92
C ASN A 70 10.29 5.49 -3.28
N LEU A 71 9.70 4.76 -2.33
CA LEU A 71 8.48 5.16 -1.63
C LEU A 71 8.63 6.46 -0.83
N GLU A 72 9.82 6.77 -0.34
CA GLU A 72 10.09 7.98 0.46
C GLU A 72 9.99 9.26 -0.38
N LYS A 73 10.13 9.15 -1.71
CA LYS A 73 10.07 10.28 -2.64
C LYS A 73 8.68 10.55 -3.20
N LEU A 74 7.71 9.69 -2.92
CA LEU A 74 6.34 9.81 -3.45
C LEU A 74 5.54 10.82 -2.61
N PRO A 75 5.07 11.94 -3.20
CA PRO A 75 4.32 12.96 -2.47
C PRO A 75 3.07 12.40 -1.77
N GLU A 76 2.36 11.49 -2.42
CA GLU A 76 1.17 10.82 -1.91
C GLU A 76 1.44 9.97 -0.66
N LEU A 77 2.68 9.52 -0.43
CA LEU A 77 3.07 8.74 0.75
C LEU A 77 3.60 9.59 1.91
N GLN A 78 3.72 10.91 1.75
CA GLN A 78 4.14 11.80 2.84
C GLN A 78 3.24 11.68 4.07
N LYS A 79 1.92 11.50 3.87
CA LYS A 79 0.95 11.28 4.95
C LYS A 79 1.26 10.05 5.80
N PHE A 80 1.94 9.05 5.24
CA PHE A 80 2.31 7.81 5.93
C PHE A 80 3.68 7.90 6.61
N LYS A 81 4.42 9.02 6.41
CA LYS A 81 5.70 9.31 7.08
C LYS A 81 6.71 8.18 6.89
N ILE A 82 6.77 7.63 5.66
CA ILE A 82 7.60 6.47 5.31
C ILE A 82 9.08 6.71 5.61
N GLU A 83 9.59 7.92 5.37
CA GLU A 83 10.98 8.30 5.70
C GLU A 83 11.34 8.09 7.18
N PHE A 84 10.37 8.25 8.09
CA PHE A 84 10.61 8.16 9.54
C PHE A 84 10.15 6.84 10.15
N GLN A 85 9.01 6.31 9.68
CA GLN A 85 8.41 5.09 10.22
C GLN A 85 8.83 3.84 9.45
N GLY A 86 9.19 3.98 8.17
CA GLY A 86 9.45 2.85 7.28
C GLY A 86 8.19 2.06 6.91
N ILE A 87 8.42 0.96 6.21
CA ILE A 87 7.41 -0.09 5.96
C ILE A 87 7.60 -1.19 7.01
N GLN A 88 6.50 -1.66 7.61
CA GLN A 88 6.57 -2.72 8.63
C GLN A 88 6.26 -4.09 8.03
N GLU A 89 5.39 -4.14 7.03
CA GLU A 89 4.94 -5.39 6.42
C GLU A 89 4.82 -5.21 4.91
N ILE A 90 5.17 -6.27 4.17
CA ILE A 90 5.03 -6.34 2.72
C ILE A 90 4.30 -7.63 2.39
N TYR A 91 3.18 -7.50 1.68
CA TYR A 91 2.44 -8.61 1.09
C TYR A 91 2.62 -8.56 -0.41
N ASN A 92 3.29 -9.56 -0.98
CA ASN A 92 3.46 -9.66 -2.42
C ASN A 92 2.46 -10.68 -3.00
N LEU A 93 1.46 -10.15 -3.71
CA LEU A 93 0.43 -10.90 -4.43
C LEU A 93 0.47 -10.62 -5.94
N ALA A 94 1.48 -9.87 -6.42
CA ALA A 94 1.65 -9.60 -7.83
C ALA A 94 2.00 -10.91 -8.56
N CYS A 95 1.13 -11.32 -9.47
CA CYS A 95 1.33 -12.48 -10.33
C CYS A 95 0.97 -12.09 -11.77
N PRO A 96 1.88 -12.31 -12.75
CA PRO A 96 1.61 -11.99 -14.15
C PRO A 96 0.62 -12.98 -14.81
N THR A 97 0.23 -14.05 -14.13
CA THR A 97 -0.61 -15.13 -14.65
C THR A 97 -1.90 -15.23 -13.84
N SER A 98 -3.05 -15.16 -14.51
CA SER A 98 -4.38 -15.50 -13.96
C SER A 98 -4.64 -16.99 -13.98
#